data_AF-A0A1F9XMJ8-F1
#
_entry.id   AF-A0A1F9XMJ8-F1
#
_cell.length_a   1.000
_cell.length_b   1.000
_cell.length_c   1.000
_cell.angle_alpha   90.00
_cell.angle_beta   90.00
_cell.angle_gamma   90.00
#
_symmetry.space_group_name_H-M   'P 1'
#
loop_
_entity.id
_entity.type
_entity.pdbx_description
1 polymer ?
#
loop_
_entity_poly.entity_id
_entity_poly.type
_entity_poly.pdbx_seq_one_letter_code
_entity_poly.pdbx_strand_id
1 'polypeptide(L)'
;MLRPKIAAAPSIRISLLDKKNRLPKISGLNWGQRPKRERNQAYIHLPASVYKTDFFPAIGVDFTVRTDDKKIFYCHRAQANGKGIHTENNSTLGKYFRERLGVPLGQMVEKSDLSRYGRTHVDFYKIEDETYYMDFSKP
;
A
#
# COMPACT_ATOMS: atom_id res chain seq x y z
N MET A 1 15.00 18.73 -4.90
CA MET A 1 13.69 19.40 -4.99
C MET A 1 12.50 18.57 -4.47
N LEU A 2 12.50 17.23 -4.53
CA LEU A 2 11.37 16.40 -4.04
C LEU A 2 11.19 16.41 -2.50
N ARG A 3 12.28 16.39 -1.73
CA ARG A 3 12.23 16.32 -0.25
C ARG A 3 11.51 17.51 0.41
N PRO A 4 11.75 18.78 0.02
CA PRO A 4 10.97 19.92 0.53
C PRO A 4 9.47 19.84 0.20
N LYS A 5 9.11 19.39 -1.02
CA LYS A 5 7.70 19.20 -1.41
C LYS A 5 6.99 18.15 -0.53
N ILE A 6 7.65 17.02 -0.24
CA ILE A 6 7.09 15.97 0.62
C ILE A 6 6.85 16.49 2.04
N ALA A 7 7.79 17.24 2.61
CA ALA A 7 7.71 17.71 4.00
C ALA A 7 6.53 18.65 4.27
N ALA A 8 6.09 19.42 3.26
CA ALA A 8 4.96 20.35 3.36
C ALA A 8 3.63 19.76 2.84
N ALA A 9 3.64 18.56 2.26
CA ALA A 9 2.47 17.97 1.63
C ALA A 9 1.46 17.42 2.66
N PRO A 10 0.14 17.51 2.38
CA PRO A 10 -0.85 16.75 3.11
C PRO A 10 -0.49 15.26 3.14
N SER A 11 -0.58 14.64 4.31
CA SER A 11 -0.17 13.25 4.49
C SER A 11 -1.14 12.43 5.32
N ILE A 12 -1.14 11.12 5.08
CA ILE A 12 -1.86 10.14 5.88
C ILE A 12 -0.99 8.92 6.14
N ARG A 13 -1.18 8.33 7.33
CA ARG A 13 -0.57 7.05 7.70
C ARG A 13 -1.56 5.92 7.52
N ILE A 14 -1.19 4.89 6.77
CA ILE A 14 -1.99 3.69 6.54
C ILE A 14 -1.32 2.47 7.17
N SER A 15 -1.97 1.91 8.19
CA SER A 15 -1.54 0.65 8.79
C SER A 15 -1.70 -0.51 7.81
N LEU A 16 -0.68 -1.37 7.71
CA LEU A 16 -0.73 -2.65 7.00
C LEU A 16 -1.36 -3.75 7.87
N LEU A 17 -1.61 -3.47 9.15
CA LEU A 17 -2.24 -4.35 10.13
C LEU A 17 -3.73 -4.04 10.28
N ASP A 18 -4.51 -5.03 10.70
CA ASP A 18 -5.91 -4.88 11.04
C ASP A 18 -6.13 -4.08 12.34
N LYS A 19 -7.40 -3.80 12.66
CA LYS A 19 -7.80 -3.06 13.87
C LYS A 19 -7.41 -3.75 15.19
N LYS A 20 -7.09 -5.05 15.14
CA LYS A 20 -6.60 -5.83 16.30
C LYS A 20 -5.07 -5.96 16.29
N ASN A 21 -4.39 -5.13 15.50
CA ASN A 21 -2.93 -5.11 15.36
C ASN A 21 -2.35 -6.43 14.83
N ARG A 22 -3.08 -7.14 13.95
CA ARG A 22 -2.64 -8.40 13.32
C ARG A 22 -2.46 -8.20 11.83
N LEU A 23 -1.52 -8.92 11.23
CA LEU A 23 -1.44 -8.98 9.78
C LEU A 23 -2.51 -9.94 9.24
N PRO A 24 -3.44 -9.50 8.36
CA PRO A 24 -4.48 -10.38 7.86
C PRO A 24 -3.92 -11.54 7.02
N LYS A 25 -4.52 -12.73 7.15
CA LYS A 25 -4.06 -13.94 6.44
C LYS A 25 -4.48 -14.03 4.96
N ILE A 26 -5.55 -13.33 4.56
CA ILE A 26 -6.19 -13.46 3.23
C ILE A 26 -6.71 -12.12 2.67
N SER A 27 -6.15 -11.01 3.13
CA SER A 27 -6.48 -9.65 2.69
C SER A 27 -5.26 -8.73 2.83
N GLY A 28 -5.33 -7.51 2.30
CA GLY A 28 -4.19 -6.60 2.27
C GLY A 28 -3.00 -7.22 1.52
N LEU A 29 -1.85 -7.28 2.18
CA LEU A 29 -0.61 -7.90 1.65
C LEU A 29 -0.75 -9.39 1.30
N ASN A 30 -1.68 -10.08 1.95
CA ASN A 30 -1.92 -11.52 1.77
C ASN A 30 -3.19 -11.81 0.96
N TRP A 31 -3.70 -10.86 0.17
CA TRP A 31 -4.92 -11.09 -0.60
C TRP A 31 -4.82 -12.27 -1.58
N GLY A 32 -3.68 -12.44 -2.24
CA GLY A 32 -3.34 -13.56 -3.12
C GLY A 32 -3.24 -14.91 -2.40
N GLN A 33 -3.21 -14.92 -1.07
CA GLN A 33 -3.16 -16.15 -0.29
C GLN A 33 -4.53 -16.85 -0.20
N ARG A 34 -5.60 -16.23 -0.73
CA ARG A 34 -6.91 -16.87 -0.91
C ARG A 34 -6.83 -18.07 -1.86
N PRO A 35 -7.76 -19.04 -1.74
CA PRO A 35 -7.89 -20.10 -2.72
C PRO A 35 -8.10 -19.54 -4.13
N LYS A 36 -7.49 -20.18 -5.14
CA LYS A 36 -7.64 -19.86 -6.57
C LYS A 36 -7.21 -18.43 -6.97
N ARG A 37 -6.30 -17.81 -6.21
CA ARG A 37 -5.69 -16.51 -6.55
C ARG A 37 -4.21 -16.68 -6.89
N GLU A 38 -3.70 -15.77 -7.72
CA GLU A 38 -2.26 -15.63 -7.89
C GLU A 38 -1.66 -15.16 -6.55
N ARG A 39 -0.62 -15.86 -6.08
CA ARG A 39 -0.15 -15.80 -4.69
C ARG A 39 0.49 -14.46 -4.31
N ASN A 40 1.00 -13.71 -5.28
CA ASN A 40 1.57 -12.38 -5.06
C ASN A 40 0.55 -11.25 -5.07
N GLN A 41 -0.73 -11.47 -5.39
CA GLN A 41 -1.71 -10.39 -5.37
C GLN A 41 -1.79 -9.73 -3.99
N ALA A 42 -1.75 -8.41 -3.95
CA ALA A 42 -1.93 -7.62 -2.74
C ALA A 42 -2.64 -6.31 -3.04
N TYR A 43 -3.17 -5.68 -2.00
CA TYR A 43 -3.67 -4.31 -2.03
C TYR A 43 -3.34 -3.60 -0.72
N ILE A 44 -3.34 -2.27 -0.72
CA ILE A 44 -3.22 -1.47 0.51
C ILE A 44 -4.64 -1.11 0.98
N HIS A 45 -4.99 -1.51 2.20
CA HIS A 45 -6.33 -1.24 2.74
C HIS A 45 -6.44 0.21 3.22
N LEU A 46 -7.51 0.89 2.80
CA LEU A 46 -7.87 2.20 3.32
C LEU A 46 -8.95 2.06 4.41
N PRO A 47 -8.75 2.61 5.62
CA PRO A 47 -9.79 2.66 6.63
C PRO A 47 -10.90 3.65 6.24
N ALA A 48 -12.05 3.55 6.90
CA ALA A 48 -13.21 4.42 6.61
C ALA A 48 -12.93 5.91 6.82
N SER A 49 -12.04 6.25 7.75
CA SER A 49 -11.57 7.63 7.97
C SER A 49 -10.78 8.19 6.78
N VAL A 50 -10.37 7.34 5.82
CA VAL A 50 -9.61 7.72 4.63
C VAL A 50 -10.45 7.55 3.37
N TYR A 51 -11.10 6.40 3.12
CA TYR A 51 -11.83 6.22 1.86
C TYR A 51 -13.09 7.10 1.74
N LYS A 52 -13.56 7.70 2.84
CA LYS A 52 -14.65 8.69 2.87
C LYS A 52 -14.19 10.14 2.65
N THR A 53 -12.88 10.37 2.51
CA THR A 53 -12.32 11.69 2.18
C THR A 53 -11.94 11.75 0.71
N ASP A 54 -11.51 12.92 0.28
CA ASP A 54 -10.97 13.22 -1.05
C ASP A 54 -9.43 13.13 -1.10
N PHE A 55 -8.79 12.55 -0.07
CA PHE A 55 -7.33 12.46 -0.01
C PHE A 55 -6.76 11.70 -1.22
N PHE A 56 -7.43 10.64 -1.65
CA PHE A 56 -7.14 9.92 -2.89
C PHE A 56 -8.23 10.19 -3.94
N PRO A 57 -7.92 10.06 -5.24
CA PRO A 57 -8.90 10.26 -6.31
C PRO A 57 -10.12 9.35 -6.20
N ALA A 58 -11.17 9.65 -6.96
CA ALA A 58 -12.38 8.84 -7.01
C ALA A 58 -12.09 7.39 -7.44
N ILE A 59 -13.01 6.47 -7.17
CA ILE A 59 -12.89 5.06 -7.57
C ILE A 59 -12.75 4.98 -9.09
N GLY A 60 -11.77 4.20 -9.57
CA GLY A 60 -11.50 4.04 -11.01
C GLY A 60 -10.71 5.18 -11.66
N VAL A 61 -10.40 6.27 -10.93
CA VAL A 61 -9.47 7.30 -11.40
C VAL A 61 -8.05 6.86 -11.05
N ASP A 62 -7.20 6.78 -12.07
CA ASP A 62 -5.79 6.42 -11.90
C ASP A 62 -4.98 7.58 -11.29
N PHE A 63 -3.97 7.23 -10.53
CA PHE A 63 -3.00 8.14 -9.95
C PHE A 63 -1.63 7.49 -9.84
N THR A 64 -0.60 8.33 -9.83
CA THR A 64 0.79 7.88 -9.75
C THR A 64 1.24 7.83 -8.29
N VAL A 65 1.87 6.73 -7.88
CA VAL A 65 2.53 6.58 -6.59
C VAL A 65 4.02 6.38 -6.82
N ARG A 66 4.84 7.31 -6.31
CA ARG A 66 6.31 7.23 -6.29
C ARG A 66 6.76 6.77 -4.92
N THR A 67 7.67 5.82 -4.84
CA THR A 67 8.11 5.29 -3.53
C THR A 67 9.46 5.84 -3.07
N ASP A 68 9.77 5.59 -1.81
CA ASP A 68 11.05 5.94 -1.20
C ASP A 68 12.26 5.28 -1.87
N ASP A 69 12.07 4.10 -2.46
CA ASP A 69 13.07 3.36 -3.22
C ASP A 69 12.95 3.55 -4.75
N LYS A 70 12.34 4.67 -5.17
CA LYS A 70 12.27 5.14 -6.57
C LYS A 70 11.43 4.26 -7.50
N LYS A 71 10.57 3.38 -6.98
CA LYS A 71 9.57 2.68 -7.78
C LYS A 71 8.41 3.62 -8.11
N ILE A 72 7.71 3.31 -9.20
CA ILE A 72 6.54 4.04 -9.65
C ILE A 72 5.42 3.02 -9.86
N PHE A 73 4.24 3.31 -9.34
CA PHE A 73 3.04 2.52 -9.52
C PHE A 73 1.92 3.39 -10.07
N TYR A 74 1.18 2.87 -11.04
CA TYR A 74 -0.09 3.43 -11.49
C TYR A 74 -1.20 2.71 -10.74
N CYS A 75 -1.90 3.48 -9.91
CA CYS A 75 -2.83 2.95 -8.93
C CYS A 75 -4.22 3.55 -9.13
N HIS A 76 -5.25 2.83 -8.72
CA HIS A 76 -6.59 3.38 -8.53
C HIS A 76 -7.21 2.82 -7.24
N ARG A 77 -8.25 3.49 -6.75
CA ARG A 77 -9.08 2.92 -5.69
C ARG A 77 -10.03 1.89 -6.27
N ALA A 78 -10.17 0.77 -5.57
CA ALA A 78 -11.00 -0.37 -5.94
C ALA A 78 -11.66 -1.00 -4.69
N GLN A 79 -12.39 -2.11 -4.92
CA GLN A 79 -13.23 -2.82 -3.95
C GLN A 79 -14.44 -2.00 -3.45
N ALA A 80 -15.26 -2.63 -2.62
CA ALA A 80 -16.41 -1.96 -2.00
C ALA A 80 -15.99 -0.65 -1.32
N ASN A 81 -16.64 0.46 -1.69
CA ASN A 81 -16.40 1.82 -1.21
C ASN A 81 -15.00 2.40 -1.51
N GLY A 82 -14.24 1.81 -2.44
CA GLY A 82 -12.89 2.30 -2.76
C GLY A 82 -11.89 2.06 -1.62
N LYS A 83 -12.12 1.02 -0.81
CA LYS A 83 -11.32 0.73 0.40
C LYS A 83 -9.98 0.02 0.14
N GLY A 84 -9.61 -0.17 -1.12
CA GLY A 84 -8.34 -0.79 -1.50
C GLY A 84 -7.63 0.03 -2.58
N ILE A 85 -6.34 0.29 -2.41
CA ILE A 85 -5.47 0.79 -3.48
C ILE A 85 -4.92 -0.41 -4.23
N HIS A 86 -5.18 -0.44 -5.53
CA HIS A 86 -4.81 -1.50 -6.46
C HIS A 86 -3.85 -0.96 -7.52
N THR A 87 -3.19 -1.88 -8.22
CA THR A 87 -2.57 -1.63 -9.52
C THR A 87 -3.30 -2.48 -10.55
N GLU A 88 -3.17 -2.18 -11.85
CA GLU A 88 -3.80 -2.98 -12.91
C GLU A 88 -3.51 -4.48 -12.75
N ASN A 89 -2.23 -4.81 -12.54
CA ASN A 89 -1.82 -6.13 -12.06
C ASN A 89 -1.47 -6.08 -10.57
N ASN A 90 -2.42 -6.46 -9.71
CA ASN A 90 -2.25 -6.45 -8.25
C ASN A 90 -1.10 -7.30 -7.70
N SER A 91 -0.53 -8.20 -8.50
CA SER A 91 0.70 -8.91 -8.13
C SER A 91 1.90 -7.96 -8.04
N THR A 92 1.88 -6.82 -8.73
CA THR A 92 2.94 -5.79 -8.70
C THR A 92 3.16 -5.25 -7.29
N LEU A 93 2.10 -4.79 -6.62
CA LEU A 93 2.20 -4.31 -5.23
C LEU A 93 2.66 -5.41 -4.28
N GLY A 94 2.15 -6.63 -4.44
CA GLY A 94 2.51 -7.70 -3.51
C GLY A 94 3.90 -8.28 -3.73
N LYS A 95 4.44 -8.26 -4.96
CA LYS A 95 5.86 -8.53 -5.21
C LYS A 95 6.72 -7.46 -4.54
N TYR A 96 6.39 -6.19 -4.75
CA TYR A 96 7.09 -5.07 -4.14
C TYR A 96 7.19 -5.20 -2.62
N PHE A 97 6.08 -5.40 -1.90
CA PHE A 97 6.14 -5.55 -0.45
C PHE A 97 6.92 -6.79 -0.01
N ARG A 98 6.78 -7.93 -0.71
CA ARG A 98 7.54 -9.14 -0.39
C ARG A 98 9.04 -8.94 -0.54
N GLU A 99 9.47 -8.33 -1.64
CA GLU A 99 10.86 -7.97 -1.89
C GLU A 99 11.40 -7.03 -0.81
N ARG A 100 10.66 -5.96 -0.47
CA ARG A 100 11.02 -5.03 0.60
C ARG A 100 11.21 -5.73 1.95
N LEU A 101 10.36 -6.71 2.25
CA LEU A 101 10.35 -7.46 3.51
C LEU A 101 11.31 -8.66 3.53
N GLY A 102 11.94 -8.99 2.40
CA GLY A 102 12.75 -10.20 2.26
C GLY A 102 11.93 -11.49 2.34
N VAL A 103 10.64 -11.43 2.01
CA VAL A 103 9.73 -12.59 1.96
C VAL A 103 9.79 -13.17 0.55
N PRO A 104 9.99 -14.49 0.36
CA PRO A 104 9.99 -15.08 -0.97
C PRO A 104 8.66 -14.83 -1.71
N LEU A 105 8.74 -14.65 -3.04
CA LEU A 105 7.55 -14.42 -3.86
C LEU A 105 6.54 -15.58 -3.70
N GLY A 106 5.27 -15.22 -3.62
CA GLY A 106 4.16 -16.15 -3.41
C GLY A 106 3.94 -16.60 -1.97
N GLN A 107 4.90 -16.35 -1.06
CA GLN A 107 4.75 -16.71 0.35
C GLN A 107 3.83 -15.74 1.11
N MET A 108 3.30 -16.24 2.23
CA MET A 108 2.53 -15.43 3.16
C MET A 108 3.47 -14.45 3.84
N VAL A 109 3.08 -13.18 3.88
CA VAL A 109 3.72 -12.19 4.74
C VAL A 109 3.18 -12.39 6.15
N GLU A 110 4.06 -12.44 7.14
CA GLU A 110 3.73 -12.53 8.55
C GLU A 110 3.92 -11.20 9.27
N LYS A 111 3.28 -11.03 10.44
CA LYS A 111 3.49 -9.83 11.26
C LYS A 111 4.95 -9.69 11.68
N SER A 112 5.63 -10.81 11.94
CA SER A 112 7.06 -10.89 12.25
C SER A 112 7.94 -10.31 11.14
N ASP A 113 7.55 -10.42 9.87
CA ASP A 113 8.27 -9.81 8.75
C ASP A 113 8.23 -8.29 8.80
N LEU A 114 7.05 -7.72 9.06
CA LEU A 114 6.88 -6.27 9.26
C LEU A 114 7.64 -5.79 10.51
N SER A 115 7.59 -6.56 11.60
CA SER A 115 8.35 -6.25 12.83
C SER A 115 9.86 -6.28 12.60
N ARG A 116 10.38 -7.29 11.89
CA ARG A 116 11.80 -7.40 11.53
C ARG A 116 12.23 -6.30 10.56
N TYR A 117 11.34 -5.90 9.66
CA TYR A 117 11.55 -4.75 8.78
C TYR A 117 11.57 -3.42 9.53
N GLY A 118 10.97 -3.36 10.72
CA GLY A 118 10.88 -2.17 11.56
C GLY A 118 9.66 -1.29 11.30
N ARG A 119 8.80 -1.64 10.32
CA ARG A 119 7.66 -0.80 9.91
C ARG A 119 6.42 -1.61 9.58
N THR A 120 5.28 -1.18 10.11
CA THR A 120 3.96 -1.83 9.98
C THR A 120 2.92 -0.98 9.26
N HIS A 121 3.35 0.15 8.69
CA HIS A 121 2.50 1.12 7.99
C HIS A 121 3.24 1.70 6.79
N VAL A 122 2.50 2.33 5.89
CA VAL A 122 3.03 3.21 4.84
C VAL A 122 2.52 4.62 5.09
N ASP A 123 3.34 5.62 4.78
CA ASP A 123 2.94 7.03 4.84
C ASP A 123 2.74 7.53 3.41
N PHE A 124 1.56 8.06 3.09
CA PHE A 124 1.27 8.68 1.80
C PHE A 124 1.30 10.20 1.93
N TYR A 125 1.88 10.86 0.94
CA TYR A 125 1.97 12.31 0.83
C TYR A 125 1.40 12.72 -0.53
N LYS A 126 0.40 13.60 -0.56
CA LYS A 126 -0.16 14.14 -1.80
C LYS A 126 0.76 15.26 -2.29
N ILE A 127 1.69 14.93 -3.19
CA ILE A 127 2.72 15.89 -3.63
C ILE A 127 2.25 16.76 -4.79
N GLU A 128 1.29 16.28 -5.60
CA GLU A 128 0.58 16.96 -6.70
C GLU A 128 -0.83 16.35 -6.82
N ASP A 129 -1.73 16.89 -7.65
CA ASP A 129 -3.15 16.50 -7.68
C ASP A 129 -3.40 14.99 -7.90
N GLU A 130 -2.61 14.36 -8.76
CA GLU A 130 -2.69 12.93 -9.09
C GLU A 130 -1.36 12.20 -8.88
N THR A 131 -0.44 12.82 -8.13
CA THR A 131 0.85 12.21 -7.79
C THR A 131 1.05 12.17 -6.28
N TYR A 132 1.29 10.96 -5.78
CA TYR A 132 1.55 10.68 -4.39
C TYR A 132 2.96 10.16 -4.22
N TYR A 133 3.53 10.46 -3.07
CA TYR A 133 4.72 9.78 -2.58
C TYR A 133 4.31 8.78 -1.49
N MET A 134 4.75 7.53 -1.59
CA MET A 134 4.53 6.49 -0.58
C MET A 134 5.86 6.15 0.08
N ASP A 135 5.98 6.51 1.35
CA ASP A 135 7.12 6.13 2.17
C ASP A 135 6.90 4.77 2.84
N PHE A 136 7.77 3.83 2.52
CA PHE A 136 7.92 2.58 3.26
C PHE A 136 9.36 2.34 3.71
N SER A 137 10.20 3.38 3.77
CA SER A 137 11.60 3.29 4.16
C SER A 137 11.81 2.56 5.50
N LYS A 138 12.93 1.83 5.60
CA LYS A 138 13.34 1.22 6.87
C LYS A 138 13.68 2.35 7.86
N PRO A 139 13.13 2.33 9.09
CA PRO A 139 13.50 3.27 10.14
C PRO A 139 14.97 3.15 10.56
#